data_AF-A0A8T2RE46-F1
#
_entry.id   AF-A0A8T2RE46-F1
#
_cell.length_a   1.000
_cell.length_b   1.000
_cell.length_c   1.000
_cell.angle_alpha   90.00
_cell.angle_beta   90.00
_cell.angle_gamma   90.00
#
_symmetry.space_group_name_H-M   'P 1'
#
loop_
_entity.id
_entity.type
_entity.pdbx_description
1 polymer ?
#
loop_
_entity_poly.entity_id
_entity_poly.type
_entity_poly.pdbx_seq_one_letter_code
_entity_poly.pdbx_strand_id
1 'polypeptide(L)'
;MPQTMAAVAGEASERLHVDDFAAATGSPFAPFEDEVRSWLPWCRSLPKIELHAHLNGSVRSSTLLELAIRLGEKGLINFPEVEAIILKGDRSLAECFKLFDLIHLLTTDHNIITRITKEVIEDFASENVIYLELRTTPKLNPLAGMTKRSYVEAVLAGLKAVETVEVISNTSEIQQNGLVMTRPKESIHVRLLLSIDRRESTEAAMETVQLALDMQKFGIVGIDLSGNPRVGEWKTFMPALKLAREQGLPITLHCGEVPNTSEVQNMLAFQPERIGHACCLEEPEWAALLQSSIPSVYTNQGILQFYARMILGYLQLIYLENMH
;
A
#
# COMPACT_ATOMS: atom_id res chain seq x y z
N MET A 1 -15.91 49.80 -3.28
CA MET A 1 -16.91 49.32 -4.25
C MET A 1 -17.10 50.37 -5.33
N PRO A 2 -17.41 50.01 -6.58
CA PRO A 2 -17.31 48.66 -7.19
C PRO A 2 -16.75 48.77 -8.66
N GLN A 3 -16.46 47.75 -9.48
CA GLN A 3 -17.08 46.44 -9.74
C GLN A 3 -16.07 45.44 -10.37
N THR A 4 -16.21 44.18 -9.95
CA THR A 4 -16.13 42.92 -10.71
C THR A 4 -14.86 42.53 -11.49
N MET A 5 -14.13 41.56 -10.94
CA MET A 5 -13.90 40.27 -11.62
C MET A 5 -14.10 39.12 -10.63
N ALA A 6 -15.35 38.64 -10.58
CA ALA A 6 -15.69 37.27 -10.21
C ALA A 6 -15.70 36.44 -11.50
N ALA A 7 -15.54 35.10 -11.36
CA ALA A 7 -15.18 34.11 -12.38
C ALA A 7 -13.65 34.10 -12.62
N VAL A 8 -12.90 33.14 -12.09
CA VAL A 8 -12.96 31.72 -12.46
C VAL A 8 -12.85 30.83 -11.21
N ALA A 9 -14.00 30.42 -10.69
CA ALA A 9 -14.13 29.21 -9.89
C ALA A 9 -14.95 28.26 -10.77
N GLY A 10 -14.27 27.28 -11.36
CA GLY A 10 -14.87 26.34 -12.29
C GLY A 10 -13.90 25.19 -12.52
N GLU A 11 -14.21 24.05 -11.90
CA GLU A 11 -13.83 22.70 -12.31
C GLU A 11 -12.34 22.43 -12.63
N ALA A 12 -11.58 22.09 -11.58
CA ALA A 12 -10.41 21.21 -11.72
C ALA A 12 -10.63 19.98 -10.84
N SER A 13 -11.62 19.17 -11.24
CA SER A 13 -11.81 17.79 -10.78
C SER A 13 -11.29 16.87 -11.88
N GLU A 14 -9.98 16.88 -12.12
CA GLU A 14 -9.38 15.88 -13.01
C GLU A 14 -9.18 14.59 -12.21
N ARG A 15 -10.26 13.79 -12.22
CA ARG A 15 -10.21 12.35 -11.96
C ARG A 15 -9.24 11.74 -12.97
N LEU A 16 -8.39 10.83 -12.53
CA LEU A 16 -7.68 9.91 -13.43
C LEU A 16 -8.73 9.18 -14.28
N HIS A 17 -8.93 9.69 -15.50
CA HIS A 17 -9.80 9.09 -16.47
C HIS A 17 -9.07 7.89 -17.06
N VAL A 18 -9.80 6.78 -17.24
CA VAL A 18 -9.35 5.57 -17.96
C VAL A 18 -8.91 5.89 -19.40
N ASP A 19 -9.12 7.12 -19.86
CA ASP A 19 -8.85 7.61 -21.20
C ASP A 19 -7.35 7.89 -21.46
N ASP A 20 -6.50 7.97 -20.43
CA ASP A 20 -5.04 8.17 -20.61
C ASP A 20 -4.31 6.91 -21.13
N PHE A 21 -4.99 5.76 -21.20
CA PHE A 21 -4.47 4.56 -21.86
C PHE A 21 -4.61 4.61 -23.40
N ALA A 22 -5.43 5.51 -23.95
CA ALA A 22 -5.92 5.40 -25.32
C ALA A 22 -5.17 6.24 -26.37
N ALA A 23 -4.25 7.11 -25.97
CA ALA A 23 -3.74 8.16 -26.87
C ALA A 23 -2.30 7.97 -27.37
N ALA A 24 -1.82 6.74 -27.57
CA ALA A 24 -0.69 6.49 -28.47
C ALA A 24 -0.63 5.00 -28.81
N THR A 25 -0.74 4.68 -30.10
CA THR A 25 -0.69 3.33 -30.70
C THR A 25 -2.02 2.58 -30.62
N GLY A 26 -2.58 2.22 -31.77
CA GLY A 26 -3.80 1.42 -31.88
C GLY A 26 -3.64 0.12 -31.11
N SER A 27 -4.30 0.06 -29.94
CA SER A 27 -4.19 -1.04 -28.99
C SER A 27 -4.91 -2.28 -29.53
N PRO A 28 -4.28 -3.46 -29.58
CA PRO A 28 -4.92 -4.72 -29.96
C PRO A 28 -6.03 -5.15 -28.97
N PHE A 29 -6.27 -4.38 -27.91
CA PHE A 29 -7.28 -4.62 -26.89
C PHE A 29 -8.55 -3.77 -27.04
N ALA A 30 -8.65 -2.90 -28.04
CA ALA A 30 -9.83 -2.05 -28.27
C ALA A 30 -11.19 -2.80 -28.24
N PRO A 31 -11.32 -4.05 -28.75
CA PRO A 31 -12.58 -4.81 -28.66
C PRO A 31 -12.96 -5.25 -27.24
N PHE A 32 -11.99 -5.32 -26.32
CA PHE A 32 -12.20 -5.69 -24.92
C PHE A 32 -12.45 -4.46 -24.02
N GLU A 33 -12.18 -3.25 -24.50
CA GLU A 33 -12.29 -2.03 -23.69
C GLU A 33 -13.74 -1.70 -23.33
N ASP A 34 -14.68 -1.83 -24.27
CA ASP A 34 -16.10 -1.59 -24.00
C ASP A 34 -16.69 -2.63 -23.04
N GLU A 35 -16.29 -3.89 -23.20
CA GLU A 35 -16.67 -4.97 -22.30
C GLU A 35 -16.14 -4.68 -20.89
N VAL A 36 -14.83 -4.43 -20.73
CA VAL A 36 -14.21 -4.09 -19.44
C VAL A 36 -14.83 -2.84 -18.80
N ARG A 37 -15.11 -1.79 -19.59
CA ARG A 37 -15.80 -0.57 -19.11
C ARG A 37 -17.20 -0.89 -18.57
N SER A 38 -17.90 -1.88 -19.13
CA SER A 38 -19.22 -2.31 -18.64
C SER A 38 -19.17 -2.94 -17.24
N TRP A 39 -18.03 -3.53 -16.83
CA TRP A 39 -17.84 -4.09 -15.49
C TRP A 39 -17.54 -3.02 -14.43
N LEU A 40 -17.15 -1.80 -14.80
CA LEU A 40 -16.73 -0.76 -13.84
C LEU A 40 -17.75 -0.46 -12.75
N PRO A 41 -19.07 -0.30 -13.03
CA PRO A 41 -20.07 -0.09 -11.99
C PRO A 41 -20.12 -1.26 -10.99
N TRP A 42 -20.02 -2.49 -11.50
CA TRP A 42 -19.99 -3.69 -10.67
C TRP A 42 -18.72 -3.74 -9.80
N CYS A 43 -17.53 -3.55 -10.40
CA CYS A 43 -16.25 -3.52 -9.69
C CYS A 43 -16.22 -2.47 -8.57
N ARG A 44 -16.76 -1.27 -8.83
CA ARG A 44 -16.89 -0.20 -7.82
C ARG A 44 -17.84 -0.60 -6.70
N SER A 45 -18.96 -1.24 -7.03
CA SER A 45 -19.96 -1.68 -6.04
C SER A 45 -19.53 -2.90 -5.21
N LEU A 46 -18.52 -3.66 -5.63
CA LEU A 46 -18.07 -4.85 -4.92
C LEU A 46 -17.47 -4.47 -3.54
N PRO A 47 -17.88 -5.09 -2.42
CA PRO A 47 -17.19 -4.92 -1.15
C PRO A 47 -15.78 -5.52 -1.24
N LYS A 48 -14.76 -4.72 -0.94
CA LYS A 48 -13.34 -5.09 -1.10
C LYS A 48 -12.57 -5.09 0.22
N ILE A 49 -11.57 -5.95 0.32
CA ILE A 49 -10.60 -5.98 1.40
C ILE A 49 -9.25 -5.61 0.79
N GLU A 50 -8.65 -4.51 1.26
CA GLU A 50 -7.31 -4.10 0.88
C GLU A 50 -6.33 -4.50 1.98
N LEU A 51 -5.34 -5.32 1.62
CA LEU A 51 -4.37 -5.88 2.55
C LEU A 51 -2.94 -5.37 2.28
N HIS A 52 -2.70 -4.64 1.20
CA HIS A 52 -1.39 -4.17 0.77
C HIS A 52 -1.46 -2.77 0.13
N ALA A 53 -1.72 -1.76 0.97
CA ALA A 53 -1.63 -0.36 0.60
C ALA A 53 -0.63 0.41 1.47
N HIS A 54 0.44 0.91 0.86
CA HIS A 54 1.42 1.77 1.53
C HIS A 54 0.90 3.20 1.59
N LEU A 55 0.80 3.80 2.78
CA LEU A 55 0.28 5.16 2.97
C LEU A 55 0.91 6.18 2.01
N ASN A 56 2.24 6.25 2.00
CA ASN A 56 2.99 7.15 1.13
C ASN A 56 2.87 6.78 -0.36
N GLY A 57 2.54 5.54 -0.69
CA GLY A 57 2.28 5.11 -2.08
C GLY A 57 0.85 5.41 -2.55
N SER A 58 -0.05 5.80 -1.65
CA SER A 58 -1.46 6.04 -1.92
C SER A 58 -1.83 7.53 -1.89
N VAL A 59 -0.86 8.44 -1.79
CA VAL A 59 -1.13 9.89 -1.77
C VAL A 59 -1.66 10.35 -3.12
N ARG A 60 -2.73 11.15 -3.11
CA ARG A 60 -3.29 11.78 -4.31
C ARG A 60 -2.22 12.59 -5.04
N SER A 61 -2.15 12.47 -6.36
CA SER A 61 -1.20 13.25 -7.18
C SER A 61 -1.37 14.75 -6.97
N SER A 62 -2.61 15.24 -6.82
CA SER A 62 -2.91 16.64 -6.54
C SER A 62 -2.33 17.11 -5.20
N THR A 63 -2.43 16.29 -4.15
CA THR A 63 -1.81 16.56 -2.84
C THR A 63 -0.28 16.59 -2.96
N LEU A 64 0.33 15.65 -3.68
CA LEU A 64 1.78 15.66 -3.91
C LEU A 64 2.25 16.92 -4.65
N LEU A 65 1.52 17.34 -5.70
CA LEU A 65 1.82 18.56 -6.45
C LEU A 65 1.67 19.81 -5.57
N GLU A 66 0.60 19.90 -4.79
CA GLU A 66 0.39 21.01 -3.85
C GLU A 66 1.54 21.13 -2.84
N LEU A 67 1.99 20.01 -2.27
CA LEU A 67 3.12 19.99 -1.34
C LEU A 67 4.44 20.34 -2.03
N ALA A 68 4.64 19.87 -3.27
CA ALA A 68 5.81 20.20 -4.06
C ALA A 68 5.88 21.70 -4.39
N ILE A 69 4.75 22.33 -4.79
CA ILE A 69 4.70 23.79 -5.03
C ILE A 69 5.19 24.55 -3.81
N ARG A 70 4.65 24.23 -2.61
CA ARG A 70 5.02 24.90 -1.35
C ARG A 70 6.51 24.78 -1.00
N LEU A 71 7.14 23.64 -1.31
CA LEU A 71 8.58 23.46 -1.08
C LEU A 71 9.43 24.11 -2.18
N GLY A 72 8.94 24.15 -3.42
CA GLY A 72 9.55 24.87 -4.53
C GLY A 72 9.59 26.38 -4.28
N GLU A 73 8.50 26.96 -3.78
CA GLU A 73 8.43 28.38 -3.38
C GLU A 73 9.43 28.75 -2.27
N LYS A 74 9.76 27.78 -1.41
CA LYS A 74 10.80 27.93 -0.37
C LYS A 74 12.22 27.68 -0.89
N GLY A 75 12.39 27.32 -2.17
CA GLY A 75 13.69 26.99 -2.76
C GLY A 75 14.30 25.68 -2.23
N LEU A 76 13.49 24.79 -1.64
CA LEU A 76 13.97 23.54 -1.05
C LEU A 76 14.05 22.40 -2.07
N ILE A 77 13.33 22.52 -3.19
CA ILE A 77 13.33 21.56 -4.30
C ILE A 77 13.26 22.29 -5.64
N ASN A 78 13.64 21.59 -6.72
CA ASN A 78 13.38 22.03 -8.09
C ASN A 78 11.98 21.55 -8.52
N PHE A 79 10.97 22.43 -8.43
CA PHE A 79 9.58 22.05 -8.69
C PHE A 79 9.34 21.47 -10.09
N PRO A 80 9.80 22.09 -11.21
CA PRO A 80 9.63 21.51 -12.54
C PRO A 80 10.17 20.07 -12.69
N GLU A 81 11.30 19.76 -12.07
CA GLU A 81 11.86 18.39 -12.08
C GLU A 81 10.99 17.42 -11.26
N VAL A 82 10.52 17.87 -10.10
CA VAL A 82 9.66 17.09 -9.20
C VAL A 82 8.29 16.82 -9.80
N GLU A 83 7.68 17.82 -10.43
CA GLU A 83 6.41 17.70 -11.16
C GLU A 83 6.51 16.65 -12.27
N ALA A 84 7.57 16.70 -13.08
CA ALA A 84 7.80 15.71 -14.14
C ALA A 84 7.93 14.27 -13.59
N ILE A 85 8.54 14.11 -12.41
CA ILE A 85 8.65 12.81 -11.74
C ILE A 85 7.30 12.32 -11.21
N ILE A 86 6.47 13.21 -10.65
CA ILE A 86 5.15 12.89 -10.11
C ILE A 86 4.19 12.50 -11.25
N LEU A 87 4.19 13.25 -12.35
CA LEU A 87 3.26 13.07 -13.48
C LEU A 87 3.62 11.92 -14.43
N LYS A 88 4.84 11.35 -14.34
CA LYS A 88 5.23 10.21 -15.18
C LYS A 88 4.29 9.01 -14.95
N GLY A 89 3.73 8.41 -16.00
CA GLY A 89 2.81 7.28 -15.87
C GLY A 89 3.52 5.93 -15.69
N ASP A 90 4.47 5.62 -16.55
CA ASP A 90 5.21 4.37 -16.57
C ASP A 90 6.48 4.44 -15.70
N ARG A 91 6.69 3.44 -14.84
CA ARG A 91 7.85 3.41 -13.94
C ARG A 91 8.44 2.03 -13.83
N SER A 92 9.77 1.96 -13.95
CA SER A 92 10.54 0.81 -13.48
C SER A 92 10.59 0.77 -11.95
N LEU A 93 10.87 -0.40 -11.37
CA LEU A 93 11.00 -0.56 -9.92
C LEU A 93 12.03 0.42 -9.31
N ALA A 94 13.14 0.69 -10.02
CA ALA A 94 14.16 1.63 -9.57
C ALA A 94 13.65 3.08 -9.56
N GLU A 95 12.82 3.46 -10.53
CA GLU A 95 12.18 4.79 -10.56
C GLU A 95 11.11 4.94 -9.49
N CYS A 96 10.39 3.85 -9.16
CA CYS A 96 9.44 3.86 -8.04
C CYS A 96 10.13 4.22 -6.72
N PHE A 97 11.30 3.65 -6.41
CA PHE A 97 12.01 4.00 -5.18
C PHE A 97 12.54 5.43 -5.15
N LYS A 98 12.98 5.98 -6.30
CA LYS A 98 13.32 7.42 -6.39
C LYS A 98 12.11 8.30 -6.12
N LEU A 99 10.94 7.93 -6.65
CA LEU A 99 9.69 8.61 -6.35
C LEU A 99 9.34 8.50 -4.86
N PHE A 100 9.53 7.34 -4.23
CA PHE A 100 9.29 7.21 -2.78
C PHE A 100 10.21 8.10 -1.94
N ASP A 101 11.49 8.25 -2.30
CA ASP A 101 12.39 9.16 -1.60
C ASP A 101 11.89 10.61 -1.69
N LEU A 102 11.40 11.02 -2.87
CA LEU A 102 10.77 12.32 -3.07
C LEU A 102 9.46 12.45 -2.28
N ILE A 103 8.57 11.46 -2.31
CA ILE A 103 7.32 11.50 -1.54
C ILE A 103 7.63 11.63 -0.05
N HIS A 104 8.60 10.89 0.48
CA HIS A 104 9.00 11.02 1.89
C HIS A 104 9.54 12.42 2.21
N LEU A 105 10.33 13.03 1.31
CA LEU A 105 10.76 14.42 1.46
C LEU A 105 9.57 15.38 1.58
N LEU A 106 8.53 15.18 0.75
CA LEU A 106 7.34 16.04 0.73
C LEU A 106 6.41 15.84 1.93
N THR A 107 6.41 14.65 2.54
CA THR A 107 5.33 14.23 3.45
C THR A 107 5.73 14.00 4.90
N THR A 108 7.03 14.03 5.25
CA THR A 108 7.52 13.73 6.61
C THR A 108 7.35 14.92 7.56
N ASP A 109 6.09 15.26 7.85
CA ASP A 109 5.59 16.27 8.79
C ASP A 109 4.27 15.79 9.44
N HIS A 110 4.02 16.08 10.72
CA HIS A 110 2.85 15.54 11.43
C HIS A 110 1.52 15.94 10.80
N ASN A 111 1.37 17.20 10.37
CA ASN A 111 0.13 17.68 9.78
C ASN A 111 -0.09 17.05 8.40
N ILE A 112 0.99 16.88 7.64
CA ILE A 112 0.91 16.23 6.33
C ILE A 112 0.54 14.76 6.48
N ILE A 113 1.20 14.02 7.40
CA ILE A 113 0.86 12.61 7.68
C ILE A 113 -0.60 12.45 8.12
N THR A 114 -1.08 13.34 8.99
CA THR A 114 -2.50 13.39 9.40
C THR A 114 -3.41 13.55 8.18
N ARG A 115 -3.11 14.54 7.31
CA ARG A 115 -3.87 14.82 6.09
C ARG A 115 -3.90 13.62 5.14
N ILE A 116 -2.74 13.12 4.73
CA ILE A 116 -2.68 12.04 3.72
C ILE A 116 -3.31 10.75 4.24
N THR A 117 -3.24 10.50 5.55
CA THR A 117 -3.91 9.34 6.15
C THR A 117 -5.43 9.47 6.04
N LYS A 118 -5.98 10.66 6.32
CA LYS A 118 -7.41 10.94 6.10
C LYS A 118 -7.76 10.71 4.63
N GLU A 119 -7.06 11.36 3.70
CA GLU A 119 -7.35 11.29 2.26
C GLU A 119 -7.34 9.84 1.73
N VAL A 120 -6.35 9.05 2.12
CA VAL A 120 -6.22 7.64 1.69
C VAL A 120 -7.39 6.79 2.17
N ILE A 121 -7.84 6.98 3.42
CA ILE A 121 -8.99 6.23 3.95
C ILE A 121 -10.28 6.63 3.22
N GLU A 122 -10.47 7.93 2.96
CA GLU A 122 -11.62 8.43 2.20
C GLU A 122 -11.65 7.87 0.78
N ASP A 123 -10.50 7.81 0.11
CA ASP A 123 -10.39 7.28 -1.25
C ASP A 123 -10.74 5.80 -1.31
N PHE A 124 -10.15 4.98 -0.42
CA PHE A 124 -10.48 3.55 -0.34
C PHE A 124 -11.95 3.30 0.00
N ALA A 125 -12.51 4.07 0.94
CA ALA A 125 -13.93 3.97 1.28
C ALA A 125 -14.85 4.34 0.11
N SER A 126 -14.48 5.36 -0.68
CA SER A 126 -15.25 5.80 -1.85
C SER A 126 -15.33 4.72 -2.94
N GLU A 127 -14.35 3.81 -2.97
CA GLU A 127 -14.32 2.65 -3.86
C GLU A 127 -14.91 1.38 -3.21
N ASN A 128 -15.65 1.49 -2.11
CA ASN A 128 -16.26 0.38 -1.37
C ASN A 128 -15.25 -0.65 -0.82
N VAL A 129 -14.05 -0.19 -0.43
CA VAL A 129 -13.20 -0.96 0.49
C VAL A 129 -13.85 -0.96 1.87
N ILE A 130 -14.08 -2.16 2.39
CA ILE A 130 -14.80 -2.40 3.65
C ILE A 130 -13.83 -2.68 4.80
N TYR A 131 -12.63 -3.15 4.47
CA TYR A 131 -11.54 -3.43 5.39
C TYR A 131 -10.22 -3.05 4.74
N LEU A 132 -9.42 -2.26 5.45
CA LEU A 132 -8.13 -1.76 5.01
C LEU A 132 -7.07 -2.06 6.07
N GLU A 133 -6.06 -2.84 5.69
CA GLU A 133 -4.78 -2.90 6.40
C GLU A 133 -3.79 -1.91 5.75
N LEU A 134 -3.78 -0.69 6.29
CA LEU A 134 -2.91 0.39 5.84
C LEU A 134 -1.52 0.21 6.45
N ARG A 135 -0.51 0.05 5.60
CA ARG A 135 0.88 -0.09 6.05
C ARG A 135 1.65 1.20 5.88
N THR A 136 2.54 1.47 6.82
CA THR A 136 3.40 2.65 6.74
C THR A 136 4.68 2.46 7.55
N THR A 137 5.78 3.06 7.08
CA THR A 137 7.06 3.04 7.76
C THR A 137 7.18 4.24 8.70
N PRO A 138 7.21 4.05 10.03
CA PRO A 138 7.42 5.15 10.97
C PRO A 138 8.73 5.88 10.70
N LYS A 139 8.67 7.21 10.54
CA LYS A 139 9.83 8.03 10.21
C LYS A 139 10.37 8.78 11.43
N LEU A 140 11.69 9.00 11.41
CA LEU A 140 12.40 9.92 12.30
C LEU A 140 12.85 11.12 11.47
N ASN A 141 12.41 12.32 11.84
CA ASN A 141 12.87 13.58 11.25
C ASN A 141 13.15 14.59 12.38
N PRO A 142 14.40 14.65 12.88
CA PRO A 142 14.76 15.54 13.99
C PRO A 142 14.55 17.02 13.68
N LEU A 143 14.70 17.43 12.40
CA LEU A 143 14.51 18.83 11.98
C LEU A 143 13.04 19.27 12.12
N ALA A 144 12.10 18.34 11.97
CA ALA A 144 10.66 18.57 12.19
C ALA A 144 10.20 18.13 13.59
N GLY A 145 11.11 17.75 14.49
CA GLY A 145 10.76 17.23 15.81
C GLY A 145 9.97 15.91 15.79
N MET A 146 10.05 15.15 14.69
CA MET A 146 9.29 13.92 14.49
C MET A 146 10.09 12.70 14.92
N THR A 147 9.54 11.94 15.87
CA THR A 147 9.96 10.57 16.23
C THR A 147 9.06 9.53 15.58
N LYS A 148 9.50 8.26 15.51
CA LYS A 148 8.67 7.15 15.02
C LYS A 148 7.31 7.08 15.74
N ARG A 149 7.30 7.27 17.07
CA ARG A 149 6.05 7.31 17.85
C ARG A 149 5.15 8.45 17.42
N SER A 150 5.69 9.67 17.35
CA SER A 150 4.88 10.84 16.98
C SER A 150 4.38 10.77 15.53
N TYR A 151 5.11 10.09 14.63
CA TYR A 151 4.64 9.77 13.28
C TYR A 151 3.38 8.89 13.35
N VAL A 152 3.43 7.79 14.12
CA VAL A 152 2.26 6.90 14.27
C VAL A 152 1.10 7.61 14.95
N GLU A 153 1.37 8.50 15.90
CA GLU A 153 0.34 9.35 16.51
C GLU A 153 -0.33 10.30 15.48
N ALA A 154 0.43 10.84 14.52
CA ALA A 154 -0.12 11.61 13.41
C ALA A 154 -0.98 10.75 12.47
N VAL A 155 -0.58 9.51 12.19
CA VAL A 155 -1.41 8.55 11.44
C VAL A 155 -2.73 8.33 12.19
N LEU A 156 -2.67 8.05 13.50
CA LEU A 156 -3.87 7.87 14.33
C LEU A 156 -4.76 9.13 14.40
N ALA A 157 -4.16 10.32 14.36
CA ALA A 157 -4.91 11.57 14.24
C ALA A 157 -5.65 11.64 12.89
N GLY A 158 -5.02 11.17 11.80
CA GLY A 158 -5.63 11.09 10.48
C GLY A 158 -6.83 10.15 10.44
N LEU A 159 -6.76 8.98 11.09
CA LEU A 159 -7.90 8.06 11.24
C LEU A 159 -9.11 8.75 11.89
N LYS A 160 -8.86 9.58 12.91
CA LYS A 160 -9.90 10.32 13.64
C LYS A 160 -10.44 11.53 12.88
N ALA A 161 -9.69 12.05 11.91
CA ALA A 161 -10.05 13.23 11.15
C ALA A 161 -10.93 12.93 9.92
N VAL A 162 -11.17 11.64 9.63
CA VAL A 162 -12.09 11.20 8.58
C VAL A 162 -13.52 11.55 8.98
N GLU A 163 -14.22 12.26 8.09
CA GLU A 163 -15.59 12.76 8.34
C GLU A 163 -16.61 12.24 7.32
N THR A 164 -16.15 11.71 6.18
CA THR A 164 -16.99 11.28 5.06
C THR A 164 -17.52 9.85 5.20
N VAL A 165 -16.93 9.06 6.10
CA VAL A 165 -17.25 7.65 6.34
C VAL A 165 -16.96 7.31 7.81
N GLU A 166 -17.70 6.37 8.40
CA GLU A 166 -17.41 5.89 9.75
C GLU A 166 -16.16 4.99 9.75
N VAL A 167 -15.14 5.33 10.54
CA VAL A 167 -13.89 4.56 10.64
C VAL A 167 -13.86 3.71 11.91
N ILE A 168 -13.87 2.39 11.74
CA ILE A 168 -13.81 1.43 12.85
C ILE A 168 -12.37 0.96 13.03
N SER A 169 -11.62 1.63 13.92
CA SER A 169 -10.18 1.42 14.11
C SER A 169 -9.77 0.70 15.39
N ASN A 170 -10.60 0.73 16.43
CA ASN A 170 -10.30 0.08 17.71
C ASN A 170 -10.78 -1.38 17.74
N THR A 171 -10.10 -2.22 18.51
CA THR A 171 -10.47 -3.62 18.73
C THR A 171 -11.63 -3.80 19.71
N SER A 172 -11.82 -2.85 20.64
CA SER A 172 -12.84 -2.92 21.69
C SER A 172 -14.28 -2.69 21.20
N GLU A 173 -14.47 -2.01 20.07
CA GLU A 173 -15.80 -1.74 19.52
C GLU A 173 -16.45 -2.97 18.87
N ILE A 174 -15.65 -4.00 18.54
CA ILE A 174 -16.13 -5.21 17.87
C ILE A 174 -16.91 -6.14 18.83
N GLN A 175 -16.71 -6.03 20.14
CA GLN A 175 -17.25 -7.00 21.11
C GLN A 175 -18.71 -6.78 21.53
N GLN A 176 -19.35 -5.64 21.25
CA GLN A 176 -20.68 -5.36 21.83
C GLN A 176 -21.88 -5.80 20.99
N ASN A 177 -21.74 -6.06 19.70
CA ASN A 177 -22.91 -6.39 18.85
C ASN A 177 -22.79 -7.78 18.23
N GLY A 178 -23.01 -8.81 19.05
CA GLY A 178 -23.45 -10.11 18.55
C GLY A 178 -24.86 -10.00 17.96
N LEU A 179 -24.99 -9.43 16.77
CA LEU A 179 -26.23 -9.35 15.99
C LEU A 179 -25.89 -9.05 14.53
N VAL A 180 -26.59 -9.74 13.63
CA VAL A 180 -26.69 -9.51 12.19
C VAL A 180 -26.09 -8.18 11.73
N MET A 181 -24.99 -8.23 10.98
CA MET A 181 -24.27 -7.07 10.43
C MET A 181 -25.14 -6.32 9.41
N THR A 182 -26.09 -5.51 9.87
CA THR A 182 -26.55 -4.37 9.10
C THR A 182 -25.50 -3.29 9.25
N ARG A 183 -24.45 -3.38 8.43
CA ARG A 183 -23.42 -2.35 8.28
C ARG A 183 -24.13 -1.00 8.07
N PRO A 184 -23.75 0.09 8.77
CA PRO A 184 -24.02 1.44 8.27
C PRO A 184 -23.56 1.47 6.82
N LYS A 185 -24.35 2.04 5.91
CA LYS A 185 -24.10 1.92 4.46
C LYS A 185 -22.71 2.47 4.04
N GLU A 186 -22.04 3.19 4.93
CA GLU A 186 -20.81 3.95 4.73
C GLU A 186 -19.87 3.81 5.96
N SER A 187 -19.33 2.61 6.21
CA SER A 187 -18.28 2.40 7.23
C SER A 187 -17.05 1.68 6.67
N ILE A 188 -15.85 1.90 7.19
CA ILE A 188 -14.63 1.18 6.82
C ILE A 188 -13.89 0.72 8.07
N HIS A 189 -13.51 -0.56 8.11
CA HIS A 189 -12.63 -1.08 9.15
C HIS A 189 -11.18 -0.79 8.76
N VAL A 190 -10.43 -0.12 9.64
CA VAL A 190 -9.03 0.22 9.37
C VAL A 190 -8.14 -0.42 10.43
N ARG A 191 -7.09 -1.10 9.99
CA ARG A 191 -6.00 -1.61 10.83
C ARG A 191 -4.67 -1.14 10.27
N LEU A 192 -3.67 -1.02 11.15
CA LEU A 192 -2.36 -0.51 10.81
C LEU A 192 -1.31 -1.60 10.87
N LEU A 193 -0.41 -1.62 9.88
CA LEU A 193 0.82 -2.39 9.91
C LEU A 193 2.00 -1.43 9.96
N LEU A 194 2.94 -1.64 10.87
CA LEU A 194 4.17 -0.86 10.89
C LEU A 194 5.23 -1.56 10.03
N SER A 195 5.68 -0.86 8.99
CA SER A 195 6.67 -1.35 8.05
C SER A 195 8.09 -1.09 8.55
N ILE A 196 8.94 -2.10 8.48
CA ILE A 196 10.40 -2.02 8.58
C ILE A 196 10.95 -1.79 7.18
N ASP A 197 11.70 -0.70 6.98
CA ASP A 197 12.39 -0.46 5.72
C ASP A 197 13.70 -1.26 5.66
N ARG A 198 13.93 -1.96 4.55
CA ARG A 198 15.17 -2.71 4.27
C ARG A 198 16.47 -1.91 4.36
N ARG A 199 16.40 -0.59 4.43
CA ARG A 199 17.57 0.29 4.68
C ARG A 199 17.91 0.45 6.16
N GLU A 200 17.03 0.02 7.06
CA GLU A 200 17.20 0.17 8.51
C GLU A 200 18.16 -0.87 9.11
N SER A 201 18.72 -0.54 10.27
CA SER A 201 19.50 -1.49 11.09
C SER A 201 18.59 -2.41 11.91
N THR A 202 19.18 -3.44 12.50
CA THR A 202 18.47 -4.33 13.44
C THR A 202 17.84 -3.55 14.59
N GLU A 203 18.55 -2.57 15.16
CA GLU A 203 18.09 -1.77 16.30
C GLU A 203 16.87 -0.91 15.92
N ALA A 204 16.91 -0.30 14.74
CA ALA A 204 15.79 0.49 14.24
C ALA A 204 14.57 -0.39 13.90
N ALA A 205 14.79 -1.60 13.36
CA ALA A 205 13.73 -2.60 13.16
C ALA A 205 13.11 -3.05 14.50
N MET A 206 13.93 -3.28 15.53
CA MET A 206 13.47 -3.61 16.88
C MET A 206 12.65 -2.47 17.50
N GLU A 207 13.04 -1.21 17.30
CA GLU A 207 12.28 -0.05 17.73
C GLU A 207 10.88 -0.02 17.07
N THR A 208 10.78 -0.32 15.78
CA THR A 208 9.50 -0.40 15.07
C THR A 208 8.61 -1.52 15.63
N VAL A 209 9.18 -2.68 15.96
CA VAL A 209 8.45 -3.80 16.58
C VAL A 209 7.96 -3.42 17.97
N GLN A 210 8.82 -2.83 18.81
CA GLN A 210 8.43 -2.37 20.14
C GLN A 210 7.31 -1.32 20.07
N LEU A 211 7.40 -0.39 19.11
CA LEU A 211 6.36 0.61 18.89
C LEU A 211 5.02 -0.03 18.51
N ALA A 212 5.04 -1.05 17.64
CA ALA A 212 3.82 -1.78 17.28
C ALA A 212 3.20 -2.47 18.50
N LEU A 213 4.02 -3.10 19.35
CA LEU A 213 3.58 -3.76 20.58
C LEU A 213 2.92 -2.77 21.55
N ASP A 214 3.54 -1.61 21.76
CA ASP A 214 3.05 -0.56 22.67
C ASP A 214 1.72 0.05 22.21
N MET A 215 1.44 -0.01 20.90
CA MET A 215 0.33 0.70 20.27
C MET A 215 -0.79 -0.22 19.77
N GLN A 216 -0.75 -1.53 20.03
CA GLN A 216 -1.78 -2.49 19.57
C GLN A 216 -3.22 -2.07 19.88
N LYS A 217 -3.45 -1.48 21.06
CA LYS A 217 -4.77 -1.00 21.49
C LYS A 217 -5.37 0.10 20.60
N PHE A 218 -4.56 0.72 19.73
CA PHE A 218 -4.97 1.75 18.78
C PHE A 218 -5.14 1.21 17.35
N GLY A 219 -5.25 -0.13 17.19
CA GLY A 219 -5.52 -0.75 15.89
C GLY A 219 -4.28 -1.13 15.08
N ILE A 220 -3.08 -1.12 15.69
CA ILE A 220 -1.87 -1.68 15.09
C ILE A 220 -1.92 -3.20 15.26
N VAL A 221 -1.87 -3.95 14.16
CA VAL A 221 -2.12 -5.41 14.15
C VAL A 221 -0.97 -6.24 13.60
N GLY A 222 0.15 -5.64 13.21
CA GLY A 222 1.24 -6.42 12.67
C GLY A 222 2.41 -5.62 12.12
N ILE A 223 3.37 -6.36 11.59
CA ILE A 223 4.62 -5.85 11.03
C ILE A 223 4.70 -6.21 9.54
N ASP A 224 5.23 -5.28 8.77
CA ASP A 224 5.58 -5.48 7.36
C ASP A 224 7.10 -5.35 7.19
N LEU A 225 7.73 -6.20 6.37
CA LEU A 225 9.09 -5.96 5.88
C LEU A 225 9.02 -5.54 4.40
N SER A 226 9.52 -4.34 4.10
CA SER A 226 9.40 -3.71 2.78
C SER A 226 10.59 -2.81 2.44
N GLY A 227 10.44 -1.90 1.48
CA GLY A 227 11.52 -1.06 0.97
C GLY A 227 12.24 -1.72 -0.20
N ASN A 228 13.40 -1.17 -0.59
CA ASN A 228 14.11 -1.61 -1.78
C ASN A 228 14.60 -3.07 -1.64
N PRO A 229 14.11 -4.02 -2.45
CA PRO A 229 14.46 -5.45 -2.33
C PRO A 229 15.90 -5.77 -2.73
N ARG A 230 16.65 -4.79 -3.27
CA ARG A 230 18.08 -4.91 -3.56
C ARG A 230 18.98 -4.42 -2.42
N VAL A 231 18.38 -3.96 -1.32
CA VAL A 231 19.09 -3.40 -0.16
C VAL A 231 18.75 -4.22 1.09
N GLY A 232 19.71 -4.28 2.01
CA GLY A 232 19.56 -5.01 3.26
C GLY A 232 19.82 -6.51 3.10
N GLU A 233 19.92 -7.20 4.23
CA GLU A 233 20.08 -8.65 4.28
C GLU A 233 19.05 -9.22 5.24
N TRP A 234 18.43 -10.34 4.89
CA TRP A 234 17.43 -11.03 5.73
C TRP A 234 17.83 -11.16 7.21
N LYS A 235 19.11 -11.51 7.46
CA LYS A 235 19.65 -11.71 8.81
C LYS A 235 19.58 -10.46 9.70
N THR A 236 19.52 -9.26 9.12
CA THR A 236 19.38 -7.98 9.84
C THR A 236 18.00 -7.85 10.46
N PHE A 237 16.95 -8.28 9.75
CA PHE A 237 15.56 -8.09 10.16
C PHE A 237 15.02 -9.28 10.95
N MET A 238 15.58 -10.46 10.75
CA MET A 238 15.16 -11.70 11.39
C MET A 238 15.01 -11.59 12.93
N PRO A 239 15.92 -10.94 13.69
CA PRO A 239 15.75 -10.79 15.14
C PRO A 239 14.48 -10.01 15.52
N ALA A 240 14.19 -8.91 14.83
CA ALA A 240 13.00 -8.09 15.07
C ALA A 240 11.71 -8.83 14.69
N LEU A 241 11.70 -9.49 13.53
CA LEU A 241 10.56 -10.30 13.09
C LEU A 241 10.30 -11.47 14.03
N LYS A 242 11.35 -12.11 14.55
CA LYS A 242 11.21 -13.18 15.55
C LYS A 242 10.59 -12.66 16.84
N LEU A 243 11.05 -11.51 17.35
CA LEU A 243 10.44 -10.87 18.51
C LEU A 243 8.96 -10.56 18.28
N ALA A 244 8.61 -10.00 17.11
CA ALA A 244 7.22 -9.70 16.76
C ALA A 244 6.34 -10.95 16.87
N ARG A 245 6.77 -12.08 16.28
CA ARG A 245 6.07 -13.36 16.37
C ARG A 245 5.97 -13.89 17.79
N GLU A 246 7.07 -13.88 18.54
CA GLU A 246 7.10 -14.37 19.93
C GLU A 246 6.12 -13.58 20.83
N GLN A 247 5.86 -12.32 20.48
CA GLN A 247 4.88 -11.44 21.16
C GLN A 247 3.49 -11.47 20.51
N GLY A 248 3.26 -12.33 19.51
CA GLY A 248 1.96 -12.55 18.89
C GLY A 248 1.54 -11.51 17.85
N LEU A 249 2.45 -10.70 17.31
CA LEU A 249 2.17 -9.82 16.16
C LEU A 249 2.26 -10.62 14.85
N PRO A 250 1.18 -10.64 14.04
CA PRO A 250 1.23 -11.08 12.64
C PRO A 250 2.27 -10.33 11.81
N ILE A 251 2.86 -11.04 10.85
CA ILE A 251 3.94 -10.58 9.99
C ILE A 251 3.57 -10.78 8.53
N THR A 252 3.77 -9.74 7.72
CA THR A 252 3.74 -9.84 6.27
C THR A 252 5.09 -9.46 5.66
N LEU A 253 5.56 -10.20 4.65
CA LEU A 253 6.86 -9.97 4.03
C LEU A 253 6.72 -9.67 2.54
N HIS A 254 7.36 -8.61 2.06
CA HIS A 254 7.60 -8.45 0.63
C HIS A 254 8.61 -9.49 0.16
N CYS A 255 8.15 -10.44 -0.65
CA CYS A 255 8.92 -11.63 -1.01
C CYS A 255 8.97 -11.80 -2.53
N GLY A 256 10.15 -12.07 -3.08
CA GLY A 256 10.32 -12.36 -4.50
C GLY A 256 10.01 -11.19 -5.43
N GLU A 257 10.25 -9.94 -5.02
CA GLU A 257 10.13 -8.77 -5.92
C GLU A 257 11.24 -8.73 -6.98
N VAL A 258 12.39 -9.34 -6.66
CA VAL A 258 13.55 -9.52 -7.55
C VAL A 258 14.07 -10.96 -7.37
N PRO A 259 14.81 -11.52 -8.34
CA PRO A 259 15.40 -12.85 -8.20
C PRO A 259 16.35 -12.91 -7.00
N ASN A 260 16.01 -13.72 -5.99
CA ASN A 260 16.83 -13.95 -4.79
C ASN A 260 16.40 -15.24 -4.06
N THR A 261 16.84 -16.39 -4.57
CA THR A 261 16.47 -17.72 -4.05
C THR A 261 16.75 -17.89 -2.56
N SER A 262 17.92 -17.46 -2.09
CA SER A 262 18.30 -17.60 -0.69
C SER A 262 17.36 -16.82 0.24
N GLU A 263 17.03 -15.59 -0.12
CA GLU A 263 16.11 -14.78 0.68
C GLU A 263 14.68 -15.34 0.66
N VAL A 264 14.17 -15.72 -0.51
CA VAL A 264 12.83 -16.32 -0.64
C VAL A 264 12.70 -17.58 0.21
N GLN A 265 13.66 -18.49 0.12
CA GLN A 265 13.66 -19.71 0.94
C GLN A 265 13.69 -19.42 2.44
N ASN A 266 14.50 -18.44 2.87
CA ASN A 266 14.55 -18.01 4.27
C ASN A 266 13.22 -17.41 4.74
N MET A 267 12.57 -16.59 3.89
CA MET A 267 11.25 -16.01 4.19
C MET A 267 10.15 -17.07 4.26
N LEU A 268 10.14 -18.04 3.35
CA LEU A 268 9.17 -19.14 3.37
C LEU A 268 9.38 -20.06 4.58
N ALA A 269 10.64 -20.38 4.89
CA ALA A 269 11.00 -21.15 6.09
C ALA A 269 10.62 -20.41 7.38
N PHE A 270 10.64 -19.08 7.36
CA PHE A 270 10.15 -18.26 8.47
C PHE A 270 8.64 -18.38 8.66
N GLN A 271 7.84 -18.78 7.66
CA GLN A 271 6.38 -18.92 7.73
C GLN A 271 5.65 -17.65 8.21
N PRO A 272 5.74 -16.51 7.50
CA PRO A 272 4.94 -15.33 7.82
C PRO A 272 3.45 -15.60 7.63
N GLU A 273 2.62 -14.81 8.28
CA GLU A 273 1.17 -14.89 8.15
C GLU A 273 0.70 -14.55 6.73
N ARG A 274 1.43 -13.71 5.99
CA ARG A 274 1.21 -13.45 4.55
C ARG A 274 2.51 -13.06 3.83
N ILE A 275 2.57 -13.27 2.52
CA ILE A 275 3.60 -12.66 1.66
C ILE A 275 2.99 -11.68 0.65
N GLY A 276 3.75 -10.68 0.25
CA GLY A 276 3.43 -9.75 -0.83
C GLY A 276 4.23 -10.04 -2.10
N HIS A 277 3.64 -9.74 -3.26
CA HIS A 277 4.22 -9.82 -4.60
C HIS A 277 4.42 -11.22 -5.18
N ALA A 278 5.44 -11.94 -4.72
CA ALA A 278 5.83 -13.25 -5.26
C ALA A 278 6.09 -13.28 -6.78
N CYS A 279 6.72 -12.24 -7.34
CA CYS A 279 6.93 -12.09 -8.79
C CYS A 279 8.04 -13.00 -9.37
N CYS A 280 9.09 -13.25 -8.59
CA CYS A 280 10.30 -13.93 -9.02
C CYS A 280 10.49 -15.29 -8.35
N LEU A 281 9.40 -15.96 -7.97
CA LEU A 281 9.46 -17.32 -7.42
C LEU A 281 9.74 -18.34 -8.53
N GLU A 282 10.66 -19.25 -8.25
CA GLU A 282 10.97 -20.44 -9.03
C GLU A 282 10.13 -21.65 -8.57
N GLU A 283 10.14 -22.73 -9.35
CA GLU A 283 9.31 -23.92 -9.11
C GLU A 283 9.42 -24.50 -7.68
N PRO A 284 10.63 -24.65 -7.08
CA PRO A 284 10.72 -25.16 -5.71
C PRO A 284 10.06 -24.23 -4.68
N GLU A 285 10.10 -22.93 -4.92
CA GLU A 285 9.57 -21.91 -4.02
C GLU A 285 8.04 -21.81 -4.14
N TRP A 286 7.51 -21.95 -5.36
CA TRP A 286 6.07 -22.11 -5.58
C TRP A 286 5.53 -23.38 -4.93
N ALA A 287 6.23 -24.51 -5.08
CA ALA A 287 5.83 -25.75 -4.44
C ALA A 287 5.81 -25.61 -2.91
N ALA A 288 6.85 -24.98 -2.32
CA ALA A 288 6.90 -24.71 -0.88
C ALA A 288 5.77 -23.78 -0.42
N LEU A 289 5.49 -22.72 -1.18
CA LEU A 289 4.40 -21.79 -0.89
C LEU A 289 3.02 -22.46 -0.96
N LEU A 290 2.76 -23.27 -1.98
CA LEU A 290 1.48 -24.00 -2.15
C LEU A 290 1.26 -25.09 -1.11
N GLN A 291 2.35 -25.69 -0.59
CA GLN A 291 2.28 -26.64 0.52
C GLN A 291 2.12 -25.95 1.89
N SER A 292 2.43 -24.66 1.96
CA SER A 292 2.21 -23.85 3.16
C SER A 292 0.76 -23.35 3.25
N SER A 293 0.34 -22.88 4.42
CA SER A 293 -0.93 -22.17 4.59
C SER A 293 -0.77 -20.65 4.49
N ILE A 294 0.31 -20.18 3.87
CA ILE A 294 0.66 -18.75 3.79
C ILE A 294 -0.13 -18.12 2.62
N PRO A 295 -1.08 -17.19 2.87
CA PRO A 295 -1.74 -16.44 1.82
C PRO A 295 -0.78 -15.47 1.14
N SER A 296 -0.91 -15.35 -0.18
CA SER A 296 -0.16 -14.40 -1.02
C SER A 296 -1.04 -13.23 -1.43
N VAL A 297 -0.57 -12.01 -1.19
CA VAL A 297 -1.23 -10.77 -1.63
C VAL A 297 -0.49 -10.26 -2.87
N TYR A 298 -1.18 -10.32 -4.01
CA TYR A 298 -0.63 -9.91 -5.29
C TYR A 298 -0.99 -8.44 -5.59
N THR A 299 -0.02 -7.65 -6.05
CA THR A 299 -0.29 -6.37 -6.71
C THR A 299 -0.63 -6.62 -8.19
N ASN A 300 -1.24 -5.66 -8.92
CA ASN A 300 -1.68 -5.85 -10.31
C ASN A 300 -0.62 -6.48 -11.25
N GLN A 301 0.68 -6.20 -11.05
CA GLN A 301 1.77 -6.87 -11.79
C GLN A 301 1.98 -8.33 -11.36
N GLY A 302 1.88 -8.65 -10.07
CA GLY A 302 1.92 -10.03 -9.56
C GLY A 302 0.67 -10.84 -9.95
N ILE A 303 -0.49 -10.17 -10.08
CA ILE A 303 -1.74 -10.77 -10.56
C ILE A 303 -1.57 -11.28 -11.99
N LEU A 304 -0.99 -10.48 -12.90
CA LEU A 304 -0.74 -10.90 -14.28
C LEU A 304 0.18 -12.13 -14.37
N GLN A 305 1.21 -12.20 -13.54
CA GLN A 305 2.12 -13.35 -13.51
C GLN A 305 1.48 -14.60 -12.86
N PHE A 306 0.69 -14.41 -11.80
CA PHE A 306 -0.08 -15.47 -11.17
C PHE A 306 -1.13 -16.07 -12.13
N TYR A 307 -1.92 -15.23 -12.81
CA TYR A 307 -2.90 -15.70 -13.80
C TYR A 307 -2.21 -16.34 -15.01
N ALA A 308 -1.10 -15.81 -15.51
CA ALA A 308 -0.35 -16.42 -16.61
C ALA A 308 0.11 -17.85 -16.25
N ARG A 309 0.61 -18.07 -15.04
CA ARG A 309 1.06 -19.40 -14.58
C ARG A 309 -0.10 -20.32 -14.21
N MET A 310 -1.17 -19.82 -13.61
CA MET A 310 -2.35 -20.61 -13.30
C MET A 310 -3.02 -21.11 -14.59
N ILE A 311 -3.16 -20.24 -15.61
CA ILE A 311 -3.71 -20.61 -16.92
C ILE A 311 -2.81 -21.63 -17.61
N LEU A 312 -1.47 -21.45 -17.59
CA LEU A 312 -0.53 -22.42 -18.14
C LEU A 312 -0.59 -23.77 -17.41
N GLY A 313 -0.69 -23.77 -16.08
CA GLY A 313 -0.84 -24.98 -15.27
C GLY A 313 -2.17 -25.70 -15.50
N TYR A 314 -3.28 -24.96 -15.64
CA TYR A 314 -4.59 -25.52 -15.96
C TYR A 314 -4.62 -26.11 -17.38
N LEU A 315 -3.98 -25.46 -18.35
CA LEU A 315 -3.84 -25.98 -19.71
C LEU A 315 -2.97 -27.24 -19.77
N GLN A 316 -1.94 -27.34 -18.93
CA GLN A 316 -1.08 -28.51 -18.84
C GLN A 316 -1.80 -29.71 -18.18
N LEU A 317 -2.65 -29.47 -17.18
CA LEU A 317 -3.54 -30.49 -16.59
C LEU A 317 -4.59 -30.99 -17.59
N ILE A 318 -5.24 -30.09 -18.33
CA ILE A 318 -6.21 -30.46 -19.39
C ILE A 318 -5.52 -31.25 -20.51
N TYR A 319 -4.28 -30.91 -20.87
CA TYR A 319 -3.54 -31.63 -21.90
C TYR A 319 -3.14 -33.05 -21.48
N LEU A 320 -2.88 -33.26 -20.19
CA LEU A 320 -2.54 -34.58 -19.62
C LEU A 320 -3.78 -35.46 -19.40
N GLU A 321 -4.92 -34.87 -19.03
CA GLU A 321 -6.19 -35.62 -18.89
C GLU A 321 -6.79 -36.07 -20.23
N ASN A 322 -6.46 -35.39 -21.35
CA ASN A 322 -6.90 -35.78 -22.70
C ASN A 322 -5.96 -36.77 -23.41
N MET A 323 -4.90 -37.25 -22.73
CA MET A 323 -3.92 -38.21 -23.26
C MET A 323 -4.08 -39.63 -22.69
N HIS A 324 -5.19 -39.91 -21.99
CA HIS A 324 -5.57 -41.22 -21.48
C HIS A 324 -6.95 -41.66 -21.95
#